data_AF-A0A1M5AA80-F1
#
_entry.id   AF-A0A1M5AA80-F1
#
_cell.length_a   1.000
_cell.length_b   1.000
_cell.length_c   1.000
_cell.angle_alpha   90.00
_cell.angle_beta   90.00
_cell.angle_gamma   90.00
#
_symmetry.space_group_name_H-M   'P 1'
#
loop_
_entity.id
_entity.type
_entity.pdbx_description
1 polymer ?
#
loop_
_entity_poly.entity_id
_entity_poly.type
_entity_poly.pdbx_seq_one_letter_code
_entity_poly.pdbx_strand_id
1 'polypeptide(L)'
;MSWKKNGVDPDYRFSLANERTYLAWIRTAIAILAGAIAIDQLSLDLATPGLRIALSVTLCGFSAVIAGWAYTRWAQNERAMRSQEPLNYPWIMKVVSLIFGLISLVLMLFIVAG
;
A
#
# COMPACT_ATOMS: atom_id res chain seq x y z
N MET A 1 -21.54 1.17 -7.42
CA MET A 1 -20.67 0.63 -8.49
C MET A 1 -21.28 0.96 -9.87
N SER A 2 -21.47 2.25 -10.17
CA SER A 2 -22.20 2.72 -11.37
C SER A 2 -21.26 3.07 -12.55
N TRP A 3 -20.01 3.42 -12.25
CA TRP A 3 -19.03 3.87 -13.25
C TRP A 3 -18.56 2.79 -14.24
N LYS A 4 -18.84 1.50 -14.00
CA LYS A 4 -18.43 0.41 -14.91
C LYS A 4 -19.23 0.39 -16.21
N LYS A 5 -20.40 1.05 -16.26
CA LYS A 5 -21.31 1.05 -17.41
C LYS A 5 -21.20 2.29 -18.32
N ASN A 6 -20.42 3.30 -17.93
CA ASN A 6 -20.32 4.57 -18.64
C ASN A 6 -18.91 4.71 -19.25
N GLY A 7 -18.83 4.83 -20.58
CA GLY A 7 -17.58 5.00 -21.35
C GLY A 7 -17.36 3.92 -22.40
N VAL A 8 -16.34 4.10 -23.23
CA VAL A 8 -15.87 3.05 -24.16
C VAL A 8 -15.04 2.06 -23.34
N ASP A 9 -15.24 0.76 -23.56
CA ASP A 9 -14.43 -0.24 -22.87
C ASP A 9 -12.95 -0.05 -23.22
N PRO A 10 -12.07 0.12 -22.22
CA PRO A 10 -10.67 0.35 -22.48
C PRO A 10 -10.05 -0.89 -23.09
N ASP A 11 -9.11 -0.70 -24.01
CA ASP A 11 -8.40 -1.81 -24.65
C ASP A 11 -7.82 -2.73 -23.57
N TYR A 12 -8.20 -4.01 -23.65
CA TYR A 12 -7.92 -5.06 -22.69
C TYR A 12 -6.43 -5.14 -22.33
N ARG A 13 -5.53 -4.82 -23.27
CA ARG A 13 -4.09 -4.85 -23.04
C ARG A 13 -3.60 -3.84 -22.00
N PHE A 14 -4.22 -2.65 -21.95
CA PHE A 14 -3.89 -1.62 -20.96
C PHE A 14 -4.50 -1.94 -19.59
N SER A 15 -5.71 -2.51 -19.55
CA SER A 15 -6.32 -2.99 -18.31
C SER A 15 -5.47 -4.12 -17.68
N LEU A 16 -5.02 -5.09 -18.48
CA LEU A 16 -4.11 -6.17 -18.04
C LEU A 16 -2.77 -5.64 -17.49
N ALA A 17 -2.21 -4.57 -18.07
CA ALA A 17 -1.00 -3.95 -17.55
C ALA A 17 -1.22 -3.26 -16.19
N ASN A 18 -2.38 -2.62 -16.01
CA ASN A 18 -2.78 -2.00 -14.75
C ASN A 18 -3.01 -3.06 -13.66
N GLU A 19 -3.68 -4.16 -13.99
CA GLU A 19 -3.90 -5.31 -13.10
C GLU A 19 -2.57 -5.93 -12.64
N ARG A 20 -1.61 -6.16 -13.55
CA ARG A 20 -0.28 -6.69 -13.17
C ARG A 20 0.44 -5.79 -12.19
N THR A 21 0.35 -4.48 -12.40
CA THR A 21 0.95 -3.49 -11.49
C THR A 21 0.26 -3.57 -10.13
N TYR A 22 -1.07 -3.60 -10.09
CA TYR A 22 -1.86 -3.77 -8.88
C TYR A 22 -1.47 -5.05 -8.10
N LEU A 23 -1.39 -6.19 -8.79
CA LEU A 23 -1.00 -7.47 -8.19
C LEU A 23 0.43 -7.44 -7.64
N ALA A 24 1.35 -6.72 -8.30
CA ALA A 24 2.70 -6.51 -7.77
C ALA A 24 2.70 -5.71 -6.46
N TRP A 25 1.84 -4.69 -6.33
CA TRP A 25 1.69 -3.91 -5.10
C TRP A 25 0.99 -4.70 -3.98
N ILE A 26 0.03 -5.56 -4.32
CA ILE A 26 -0.56 -6.47 -3.33
C ILE A 26 0.47 -7.45 -2.80
N ARG A 27 1.34 -7.97 -3.68
CA ARG A 27 2.41 -8.88 -3.27
C ARG A 27 3.34 -8.24 -2.23
N THR A 28 3.74 -6.98 -2.44
CA THR A 28 4.58 -6.28 -1.47
C THR A 28 3.84 -6.03 -0.15
N ALA A 29 2.56 -5.65 -0.19
CA ALA A 29 1.75 -5.50 1.01
C ALA A 29 1.68 -6.81 1.83
N ILE A 30 1.41 -7.94 1.16
CA ILE A 30 1.35 -9.25 1.82
C ILE A 30 2.70 -9.65 2.41
N ALA A 31 3.81 -9.40 1.70
CA ALA A 31 5.15 -9.70 2.20
C ALA A 31 5.48 -8.87 3.46
N ILE A 32 5.09 -7.60 3.48
CA ILE A 32 5.25 -6.71 4.64
C ILE A 32 4.39 -7.20 5.82
N LEU A 33 3.14 -7.60 5.56
CA LEU A 33 2.26 -8.15 6.59
C LEU A 33 2.83 -9.43 7.21
N ALA A 34 3.34 -10.33 6.37
CA ALA A 34 4.00 -11.55 6.83
C ALA A 34 5.24 -11.22 7.68
N GLY A 35 6.02 -10.20 7.30
CA GLY A 35 7.12 -9.67 8.10
C GLY A 35 6.67 -9.13 9.45
N ALA A 36 5.55 -8.42 9.52
CA ALA A 36 4.96 -7.93 10.76
C ALA A 36 4.64 -9.07 11.73
N ILE A 37 3.99 -10.12 11.21
CA ILE A 37 3.60 -11.30 11.98
C ILE A 37 4.84 -12.09 12.42
N ALA A 38 5.84 -12.22 11.54
CA ALA A 38 7.10 -12.86 11.87
C ALA A 38 7.85 -12.13 12.99
N ILE A 39 7.86 -10.78 12.98
CA ILE A 39 8.44 -9.99 14.06
C ILE A 39 7.68 -10.23 15.37
N ASP A 40 6.35 -10.17 15.37
CA ASP A 40 5.54 -10.41 16.58
C ASP A 40 5.81 -11.80 17.19
N GLN A 41 5.99 -12.82 16.35
CA GLN A 41 6.19 -14.20 16.79
C GLN A 41 7.65 -14.51 17.15
N LEU A 42 8.64 -14.03 16.39
CA LEU A 42 10.05 -14.37 16.63
C LEU A 42 10.73 -13.48 17.70
N SER A 43 10.21 -12.29 17.99
CA SER A 43 10.85 -11.37 18.95
C SER A 43 10.35 -11.52 20.40
N LEU A 44 9.71 -12.64 20.73
CA LEU A 44 9.22 -12.96 22.08
C LEU A 44 10.29 -12.82 23.18
N ASP A 45 11.56 -13.16 22.89
CA ASP A 45 12.67 -13.12 23.86
C ASP A 45 13.63 -11.94 23.69
N LEU A 46 13.54 -11.16 22.60
CA LEU A 46 14.55 -10.15 22.25
C LEU A 46 14.11 -8.69 22.49
N ALA A 47 12.80 -8.41 22.60
CA ALA A 47 12.28 -7.05 22.67
C ALA A 47 11.34 -6.85 23.87
N THR A 48 11.35 -5.64 24.44
CA THR A 48 10.34 -5.24 25.43
C THR A 48 8.94 -5.39 24.83
N PRO A 49 7.94 -5.86 25.60
CA PRO A 49 6.59 -6.11 25.08
C PRO A 49 5.97 -4.91 24.35
N GLY A 50 6.26 -3.69 24.82
CA GLY A 50 5.80 -2.45 24.19
C GLY A 50 6.39 -2.20 22.81
N LEU A 51 7.69 -2.42 22.63
CA LEU A 51 8.38 -2.19 21.34
C LEU A 51 7.89 -3.18 20.27
N ARG A 52 7.70 -4.44 20.65
CA ARG A 52 7.20 -5.48 19.73
C ARG A 52 5.79 -5.18 19.22
N ILE A 53 4.89 -4.82 20.11
CA ILE A 53 3.51 -4.47 19.76
C ILE A 53 3.50 -3.24 18.85
N ALA A 54 4.29 -2.21 19.19
CA ALA A 54 4.40 -0.99 18.38
C ALA A 54 4.91 -1.29 16.96
N LEU A 55 5.96 -2.10 16.82
CA LEU A 55 6.49 -2.53 15.52
C LEU A 55 5.45 -3.31 14.72
N SER A 56 4.85 -4.32 15.32
CA SER A 56 3.90 -5.22 14.64
C SER A 56 2.65 -4.47 14.17
N VAL A 57 2.08 -3.60 15.01
CA VAL A 57 0.93 -2.75 14.65
C VAL A 57 1.29 -1.80 13.52
N THR A 58 2.50 -1.23 13.55
CA THR A 58 2.92 -0.27 12.53
C THR A 58 3.15 -0.95 11.17
N LEU A 59 3.82 -2.11 11.13
CA LEU A 59 3.98 -2.88 9.89
C LEU A 59 2.63 -3.38 9.36
N CYS A 60 1.70 -3.80 10.22
CA CYS A 60 0.34 -4.16 9.84
C CYS A 60 -0.41 -2.97 9.22
N GLY A 61 -0.34 -1.81 9.86
CA GLY A 61 -0.91 -0.57 9.32
C GLY A 61 -0.30 -0.20 7.96
N PHE A 62 1.00 -0.41 7.80
CA PHE A 62 1.69 -0.13 6.55
C PHE A 62 1.22 -1.03 5.40
N SER A 63 1.06 -2.34 5.65
CA SER A 63 0.47 -3.26 4.69
C SER A 63 -0.93 -2.81 4.26
N ALA A 64 -1.78 -2.41 5.21
CA ALA A 64 -3.13 -1.96 4.92
C ALA A 64 -3.15 -0.70 4.04
N VAL A 65 -2.25 0.26 4.30
CA VAL A 65 -2.11 1.47 3.49
C VAL A 65 -1.68 1.14 2.06
N ILE A 66 -0.68 0.27 1.87
CA ILE A 66 -0.23 -0.13 0.53
C ILE A 66 -1.37 -0.82 -0.24
N ALA A 67 -2.11 -1.73 0.40
CA ALA A 67 -3.22 -2.44 -0.21
C ALA A 67 -4.35 -1.48 -0.64
N GLY A 68 -4.75 -0.56 0.24
CA GLY A 68 -5.76 0.46 -0.06
C GLY A 68 -5.31 1.42 -1.18
N TRP A 69 -4.03 1.79 -1.19
CA TRP A 69 -3.46 2.63 -2.22
C TRP A 69 -3.43 1.93 -3.59
N ALA A 70 -3.02 0.67 -3.64
CA ALA A 70 -3.00 -0.12 -4.86
C ALA A 70 -4.40 -0.15 -5.51
N TYR A 71 -5.45 -0.30 -4.70
CA TYR A 71 -6.84 -0.30 -5.16
C TYR A 71 -7.29 1.07 -5.69
N THR A 72 -7.01 2.16 -4.96
CA THR A 72 -7.40 3.51 -5.41
C THR A 72 -6.69 3.91 -6.70
N ARG A 73 -5.40 3.58 -6.85
CA ARG A 73 -4.63 3.76 -8.09
C ARG A 73 -5.26 2.97 -9.24
N TRP A 74 -5.56 1.70 -9.03
CA TRP A 74 -6.18 0.85 -10.04
C TRP A 74 -7.51 1.45 -10.52
N ALA A 75 -8.37 1.86 -9.59
CA ALA A 75 -9.68 2.44 -9.88
C ALA A 75 -9.60 3.81 -10.60
N GLN A 76 -8.62 4.66 -10.28
CA GLN A 76 -8.39 5.93 -10.96
C GLN A 76 -7.91 5.73 -12.40
N ASN A 77 -6.95 4.83 -12.61
CA ASN A 77 -6.46 4.48 -13.95
C ASN A 77 -7.58 3.88 -14.82
N GLU A 78 -8.38 2.98 -14.26
CA GLU A 78 -9.50 2.35 -14.97
C GLU A 78 -10.57 3.38 -15.40
N ARG A 79 -10.81 4.41 -14.59
CA ARG A 79 -11.73 5.51 -14.93
C ARG A 79 -11.17 6.41 -16.03
N ALA A 80 -9.89 6.82 -15.94
CA ALA A 80 -9.25 7.67 -16.95
C ALA A 80 -9.17 6.96 -18.31
N MET A 81 -8.91 5.65 -18.33
CA MET A 81 -8.91 4.85 -19.55
C MET A 81 -10.30 4.78 -20.21
N ARG A 82 -11.39 4.78 -19.42
CA ARG A 82 -12.77 4.83 -19.94
C ARG A 82 -13.17 6.20 -20.50
N SER A 83 -12.59 7.29 -19.99
CA SER A 83 -12.90 8.66 -20.42
C SER A 83 -11.99 9.18 -21.55
N GLN A 84 -11.03 8.38 -22.05
CA GLN A 84 -10.01 8.82 -23.02
C GLN A 84 -9.22 10.06 -22.54
N GLU A 85 -9.20 10.31 -21.23
CA GLU A 85 -8.45 11.42 -20.66
C GLU A 85 -6.97 11.05 -20.51
N PRO A 86 -6.05 12.04 -20.60
CA PRO A 86 -4.64 11.80 -20.33
C PRO A 86 -4.48 11.18 -18.94
N LEU A 87 -3.65 10.12 -18.88
CA LEU A 87 -3.30 9.42 -17.65
C LEU A 87 -2.70 10.42 -16.65
N ASN A 88 -3.54 10.96 -15.77
CA ASN A 88 -3.11 11.85 -14.71
C ASN A 88 -2.28 11.05 -13.70
N TYR A 89 -0.97 11.20 -13.76
CA TYR A 89 -0.04 10.62 -12.79
C TYR A 89 -0.32 11.26 -11.42
N PRO A 90 -0.95 10.56 -10.46
CA PRO A 90 -1.48 11.28 -9.32
C PRO A 90 -0.33 11.66 -8.38
N TRP A 91 -0.38 12.90 -7.87
CA TRP A 91 0.41 13.45 -6.77
C TRP A 91 0.49 12.53 -5.53
N ILE A 92 -0.38 11.53 -5.46
CA ILE A 92 -0.51 10.49 -4.46
C ILE A 92 0.80 9.71 -4.20
N MET A 93 1.70 9.59 -5.19
CA MET A 93 3.03 8.97 -4.98
C MET A 93 3.83 9.73 -3.93
N LYS A 94 3.69 11.06 -3.89
CA LYS A 94 4.32 11.92 -2.88
C LYS A 94 3.68 11.68 -1.51
N VAL A 95 2.36 11.50 -1.45
CA VAL A 95 1.62 11.26 -0.20
C VAL A 95 2.00 9.91 0.42
N VAL A 96 2.11 8.85 -0.39
CA VAL A 96 2.54 7.53 0.09
C VAL A 96 3.98 7.57 0.60
N SER A 97 4.90 8.19 -0.14
CA SER A 97 6.28 8.36 0.33
C SER A 97 6.38 9.22 1.60
N LEU A 98 5.51 10.23 1.74
CA LEU A 98 5.47 11.08 2.95
C LEU A 98 4.94 10.30 4.16
N ILE A 99 3.86 9.53 3.98
CA ILE A 99 3.32 8.65 5.03
C ILE A 99 4.36 7.59 5.41
N PHE A 100 5.07 7.03 4.42
CA PHE A 100 6.16 6.09 4.66
C PHE A 100 7.29 6.71 5.47
N GLY A 101 7.72 7.91 5.10
CA GLY A 101 8.73 8.68 5.84
C GLY A 101 8.30 8.97 7.28
N LEU A 102 7.05 9.39 7.48
CA LEU A 102 6.51 9.67 8.82
C LEU A 102 6.46 8.41 9.69
N ILE A 103 5.97 7.30 9.15
CA ILE A 103 5.90 6.02 9.87
C ILE A 103 7.31 5.54 10.24
N SER A 104 8.26 5.61 9.29
CA SER A 104 9.66 5.25 9.55
C SER A 104 10.30 6.14 10.62
N LEU A 105 9.99 7.44 10.62
CA LEU A 105 10.47 8.39 11.62
C LEU A 105 9.92 8.05 13.01
N VAL A 106 8.60 7.79 13.11
CA VAL A 106 7.95 7.43 14.39
C VAL A 106 8.53 6.14 14.95
N LEU A 107 8.75 5.11 14.10
CA LEU A 107 9.39 3.87 14.52
C LEU A 107 10.82 4.09 15.00
N MET A 108 11.61 4.89 14.27
CA MET A 108 12.99 5.20 14.66
C MET A 108 13.04 5.90 16.01
N LEU A 109 12.16 6.88 16.25
CA LEU A 109 12.07 7.56 17.55
C LEU A 109 11.68 6.60 18.68
N PHE A 110 10.74 5.68 18.42
CA PHE A 110 10.34 4.67 19.40
C PHE A 110 11.47 3.71 19.76
N ILE A 111 12.28 3.27 18.78
CA ILE A 111 13.42 2.38 19.01
C ILE A 111 14.55 3.09 19.76
N VAL A 112 14.80 4.37 19.49
CA VAL A 112 15.89 5.13 20.13
C VAL A 112 15.51 5.58 21.55
N ALA A 113 14.23 5.84 21.81
CA ALA A 113 13.74 6.32 23.10
C ALA A 113 13.33 5.20 24.09
N GLY A 114 13.17 3.97 23.61
CA GLY A 114 12.81 2.78 24.41
C GLY A 114 14.00 1.86 24.65
#